data_AF-A0A7Y9XCF3-F1
#
_entry.id   AF-A0A7Y9XCF3-F1
#
_cell.length_a   1.000
_cell.length_b   1.000
_cell.length_c   1.000
_cell.angle_alpha   90.00
_cell.angle_beta   90.00
_cell.angle_gamma   90.00
#
_symmetry.space_group_name_H-M   'P 1'
#
loop_
_entity.id
_entity.type
_entity.pdbx_description
1 polymer ?
#
loop_
_entity_poly.entity_id
_entity_poly.type
_entity_poly.pdbx_seq_one_letter_code
_entity_poly.pdbx_strand_id
1 'polypeptide(L)'
;MPQSTLSSTAVLPTSETVTARTPGVSPEGIGDVVDAGRRSGYAHLGERRLPTLGRLAAAARGAAALVGPTLWPARRGHWQPAPRAARRHAGGRLRVTAVVLEPNDLVSGSAPRSARARGMEVLYLVSGRAHLITSAPDGQVRSASELAADRVRVVGAAGGSGRSGHFLVNTGDEVAVVVRVTA
;
A
#
# COMPACT_ATOMS: atom_id res chain seq x y z
N MET A 1 -53.16 -33.19 22.67
CA MET A 1 -53.22 -34.52 22.04
C MET A 1 -54.46 -34.52 21.16
N PRO A 2 -54.36 -34.58 19.81
CA PRO A 2 -53.89 -35.74 19.02
C PRO A 2 -52.74 -35.37 18.03
N GLN A 3 -51.71 -36.20 17.88
CA GLN A 3 -51.51 -37.33 16.93
C GLN A 3 -51.20 -36.92 15.47
N SER A 4 -49.92 -37.11 15.13
CA SER A 4 -49.35 -37.12 13.78
C SER A 4 -49.87 -38.28 12.94
N THR A 5 -50.01 -38.06 11.64
CA THR A 5 -49.77 -39.09 10.62
C THR A 5 -49.01 -38.49 9.44
N LEU A 6 -47.81 -39.01 9.21
CA LEU A 6 -46.98 -38.77 8.03
C LEU A 6 -47.52 -39.63 6.87
N SER A 7 -47.78 -39.02 5.72
CA SER A 7 -48.00 -39.75 4.47
C SER A 7 -46.94 -39.34 3.46
N SER A 8 -45.91 -40.18 3.41
CA SER A 8 -44.86 -40.25 2.39
C SER A 8 -45.49 -40.44 1.01
N THR A 9 -45.18 -39.55 0.06
CA THR A 9 -45.47 -39.78 -1.37
C THR A 9 -44.16 -39.74 -2.15
N ALA A 10 -43.97 -40.79 -2.93
CA ALA A 10 -42.75 -41.15 -3.64
C ALA A 10 -42.31 -40.13 -4.68
N VAL A 11 -41.00 -39.90 -4.75
CA VAL A 11 -40.33 -39.15 -5.81
C VAL A 11 -40.07 -40.10 -6.98
N LEU A 12 -40.66 -39.81 -8.14
CA LEU A 12 -40.21 -40.31 -9.44
C LEU A 12 -39.37 -39.21 -10.11
N PRO A 13 -38.19 -39.52 -10.67
CA PRO A 13 -37.39 -38.54 -11.38
C PRO A 13 -37.90 -38.43 -12.83
N THR A 14 -38.64 -37.36 -13.13
CA THR A 14 -38.90 -37.02 -14.53
C THR A 14 -37.64 -36.38 -15.09
N SER A 15 -37.02 -37.06 -16.06
CA SER A 15 -35.94 -36.50 -16.87
C SER A 15 -36.48 -35.33 -17.69
N GLU A 16 -36.47 -34.14 -17.12
CA GLU A 16 -36.62 -32.91 -17.89
C GLU A 16 -35.23 -32.45 -18.35
N THR A 17 -34.98 -32.68 -19.63
CA THR A 17 -33.95 -32.03 -20.41
C THR A 17 -33.97 -30.54 -20.09
N VAL A 18 -32.98 -30.06 -19.33
CA VAL A 18 -32.75 -28.64 -19.09
C VAL A 18 -32.34 -28.04 -20.42
N THR A 19 -33.34 -27.68 -21.21
CA THR A 19 -33.17 -26.79 -22.35
C THR A 19 -32.78 -25.46 -21.73
N ALA A 20 -31.51 -25.08 -21.86
CA ALA A 20 -31.00 -23.80 -21.41
C ALA A 20 -31.92 -22.68 -21.92
N ARG A 21 -32.76 -22.14 -21.03
CA ARG A 21 -33.49 -20.90 -21.31
C ARG A 21 -32.44 -19.80 -21.35
N THR A 22 -32.13 -19.34 -22.55
CA THR A 22 -31.57 -18.01 -22.75
C THR A 22 -32.52 -17.03 -22.05
N PRO A 23 -32.08 -16.25 -21.05
CA PRO A 23 -32.95 -15.26 -20.44
C PRO A 23 -33.32 -14.24 -21.51
N GLY A 24 -34.61 -14.19 -21.85
CA GLY A 24 -35.16 -13.16 -22.72
C GLY A 24 -34.93 -11.80 -22.07
N VAL A 25 -34.20 -10.94 -22.77
CA VAL A 25 -33.94 -9.56 -22.33
C VAL A 25 -35.24 -8.77 -22.56
N SER A 26 -35.95 -8.46 -21.48
CA SER A 26 -37.12 -7.57 -21.50
C SER A 26 -36.64 -6.11 -21.47
N PRO A 27 -37.04 -5.25 -22.42
CA PRO A 27 -36.55 -3.87 -22.50
C PRO A 27 -37.19 -2.91 -21.48
N GLU A 28 -38.32 -3.24 -20.84
CA GLU A 28 -38.97 -2.35 -19.86
C GLU A 28 -38.31 -2.30 -18.46
N GLY A 29 -37.24 -3.05 -18.19
CA GLY A 29 -36.63 -3.19 -16.86
C GLY A 29 -35.12 -2.98 -16.80
N ILE A 30 -34.55 -2.21 -17.74
CA ILE A 30 -33.10 -1.91 -17.79
C ILE A 30 -32.76 -0.84 -16.74
N GLY A 31 -32.96 -1.20 -15.47
CA GLY A 31 -32.28 -0.57 -14.35
C GLY A 31 -30.93 -1.26 -14.20
N ASP A 32 -29.89 -0.62 -14.74
CA ASP A 32 -28.45 -0.87 -14.66
C ASP A 32 -27.98 -1.89 -13.58
N VAL A 33 -28.21 -3.19 -13.78
CA VAL A 33 -27.57 -4.24 -12.97
C VAL A 33 -26.17 -4.45 -13.52
N VAL A 34 -25.25 -3.58 -13.11
CA VAL A 34 -23.81 -3.78 -13.31
C VAL A 34 -23.37 -4.85 -12.32
N ASP A 35 -22.82 -5.96 -12.83
CA ASP A 35 -22.21 -7.03 -12.03
C ASP A 35 -20.92 -6.50 -11.35
N ALA A 36 -21.09 -5.73 -10.28
CA ALA A 36 -20.05 -5.03 -9.55
C ALA A 36 -19.14 -6.03 -8.81
N GLY A 37 -18.22 -6.65 -9.54
CA GLY A 37 -17.26 -7.60 -8.99
C GLY A 37 -16.76 -8.64 -9.98
N ARG A 38 -17.47 -8.84 -11.10
CA ARG A 38 -17.02 -9.75 -12.15
C ARG A 38 -15.87 -9.12 -12.92
N ARG A 39 -14.73 -9.82 -12.96
CA ARG A 39 -13.56 -9.36 -13.73
C ARG A 39 -13.93 -9.35 -15.22
N SER A 40 -13.71 -8.22 -15.86
CA SER A 40 -13.84 -8.12 -17.31
C SER A 40 -12.86 -9.10 -17.97
N GLY A 41 -13.34 -9.89 -18.93
CA GLY A 41 -12.51 -10.79 -19.74
C GLY A 41 -11.64 -10.05 -20.76
N TYR A 42 -11.90 -8.76 -20.97
CA TYR A 42 -11.08 -7.92 -21.84
C TYR A 42 -9.81 -7.46 -21.10
N ALA A 43 -8.65 -7.86 -21.61
CA ALA A 43 -7.35 -7.57 -21.00
C ALA A 43 -7.09 -6.07 -20.75
N HIS A 44 -7.65 -5.19 -21.59
CA HIS A 44 -7.53 -3.73 -21.43
C HIS A 44 -8.41 -3.14 -20.32
N LEU A 45 -9.40 -3.92 -19.84
CA LEU A 45 -10.27 -3.58 -18.70
C LEU A 45 -9.86 -4.33 -17.42
N GLY A 46 -8.76 -5.09 -17.45
CA GLY A 46 -8.22 -5.73 -16.26
C GLY A 46 -7.75 -4.67 -15.26
N GLU A 47 -8.43 -4.55 -14.13
CA GLU A 47 -8.00 -3.68 -13.04
C GLU A 47 -6.56 -4.01 -12.61
N ARG A 48 -5.65 -3.07 -12.81
CA ARG A 48 -4.33 -3.11 -12.18
C ARG A 48 -4.49 -2.74 -10.71
N ARG A 49 -4.70 -3.75 -9.86
CA ARG A 49 -4.78 -3.55 -8.41
C ARG A 49 -3.48 -2.93 -7.89
N LEU A 50 -3.56 -1.70 -7.41
CA LEU A 50 -2.51 -1.09 -6.63
C LEU A 50 -2.34 -1.88 -5.32
N PRO A 51 -1.10 -2.03 -4.82
CA PRO A 51 -0.88 -2.70 -3.54
C PRO A 51 -1.59 -1.93 -2.42
N THR A 52 -2.21 -2.64 -1.48
CA THR A 52 -2.90 -2.00 -0.35
C THR A 52 -1.91 -1.37 0.62
N LEU A 53 -2.37 -0.39 1.42
CA LEU A 53 -1.55 0.19 2.49
C LEU A 53 -1.04 -0.87 3.47
N GLY A 54 -1.87 -1.86 3.81
CA GLY A 54 -1.47 -2.99 4.65
C GLY A 54 -0.30 -3.80 4.06
N ARG A 55 -0.26 -3.96 2.73
CA ARG A 55 0.86 -4.60 2.04
C ARG A 55 2.13 -3.76 2.10
N LEU A 56 2.04 -2.44 1.93
CA LEU A 56 3.20 -1.55 2.09
C LEU A 56 3.73 -1.58 3.52
N ALA A 57 2.83 -1.51 4.51
CA ALA A 57 3.18 -1.56 5.93
C ALA A 57 3.86 -2.88 6.32
N ALA A 58 3.32 -4.03 5.85
CA ALA A 58 3.94 -5.33 6.06
C ALA A 58 5.33 -5.42 5.42
N ALA A 59 5.46 -4.94 4.17
CA ALA A 59 6.74 -4.89 3.47
C ALA A 59 7.76 -3.98 4.19
N ALA A 60 7.32 -2.85 4.74
CA ALA A 60 8.20 -1.94 5.47
C ALA A 60 8.72 -2.56 6.77
N ARG A 61 7.86 -3.21 7.57
CA ARG A 61 8.28 -3.94 8.78
C ARG A 61 9.25 -5.07 8.46
N GLY A 62 8.90 -5.91 7.48
CA GLY A 62 9.76 -7.03 7.08
C GLY A 62 11.09 -6.59 6.48
N ALA A 63 11.09 -5.49 5.71
CA ALA A 63 12.32 -4.87 5.24
C ALA A 63 13.17 -4.31 6.38
N ALA A 64 12.56 -3.63 7.36
CA ALA A 64 13.25 -3.07 8.52
C ALA A 64 13.97 -4.15 9.34
N ALA A 65 13.33 -5.31 9.56
CA ALA A 65 13.94 -6.44 10.25
C ALA A 65 15.20 -7.00 9.52
N LEU A 66 15.34 -6.72 8.22
CA LEU A 66 16.46 -7.16 7.38
C LEU A 66 17.51 -6.07 7.17
N VAL A 67 17.29 -4.86 7.67
CA VAL A 67 18.25 -3.74 7.65
C VAL A 67 18.97 -3.71 9.00
N GLY A 68 19.90 -4.65 9.20
CA GLY A 68 20.78 -4.66 10.37
C GLY A 68 21.91 -3.62 10.28
N PRO A 69 22.61 -3.32 11.39
CA PRO A 69 23.71 -2.34 11.42
C PRO A 69 24.83 -2.57 10.40
N THR A 70 25.16 -3.84 10.13
CA THR A 70 26.18 -4.23 9.14
C THR A 70 25.73 -4.06 7.69
N LEU A 71 24.44 -3.85 7.46
CA LEU A 71 23.82 -3.73 6.14
C LEU A 71 23.25 -2.33 5.92
N TRP A 72 23.62 -1.36 6.75
CA TRP A 72 23.22 0.02 6.55
C TRP A 72 23.77 0.57 5.22
N PRO A 73 22.98 1.40 4.52
CA PRO A 73 23.46 2.12 3.34
C PRO A 73 24.77 2.86 3.61
N ALA A 74 25.74 2.73 2.70
CA ALA A 74 27.08 3.30 2.87
C ALA A 74 27.08 4.83 2.80
N ARG A 75 26.25 5.43 1.94
CA ARG A 75 26.17 6.90 1.84
C ARG A 75 25.16 7.45 2.83
N ARG A 76 25.57 8.40 3.66
CA ARG A 76 24.67 9.08 4.61
C ARG A 76 23.96 10.24 3.93
N GLY A 77 22.80 10.66 4.45
CA GLY A 77 22.00 11.77 3.91
C GLY A 77 21.31 11.49 2.56
N HIS A 78 21.42 10.28 2.01
CA HIS A 78 20.91 9.97 0.68
C HIS A 78 20.09 8.67 0.65
N TRP A 79 18.91 8.74 0.04
CA TRP A 79 18.11 7.56 -0.24
C TRP A 79 18.86 6.60 -1.16
N GLN A 80 19.02 5.36 -0.70
CA GLN A 80 19.64 4.30 -1.47
C GLN A 80 18.73 3.08 -1.54
N PRO A 81 18.89 2.23 -2.58
CA PRO A 81 18.27 0.92 -2.58
C PRO A 81 18.62 0.15 -1.30
N ALA A 82 17.60 -0.36 -0.61
CA ALA A 82 17.82 -1.18 0.58
C ALA A 82 18.59 -2.46 0.24
N PRO A 83 19.19 -3.17 1.22
CA PRO A 83 19.86 -4.45 1.00
C PRO A 83 19.01 -5.44 0.19
N ARG A 84 19.69 -6.31 -0.57
CA ARG A 84 19.01 -7.24 -1.50
C ARG A 84 17.96 -8.11 -0.79
N ALA A 85 18.24 -8.58 0.43
CA ALA A 85 17.32 -9.36 1.23
C ALA A 85 16.01 -8.61 1.51
N ALA A 86 16.10 -7.36 2.01
CA ALA A 86 14.95 -6.49 2.25
C ALA A 86 14.11 -6.24 0.98
N ARG A 87 14.77 -6.00 -0.16
CA ARG A 87 14.07 -5.82 -1.45
C ARG A 87 13.35 -7.08 -1.92
N ARG A 88 13.97 -8.26 -1.74
CA ARG A 88 13.37 -9.54 -2.13
C ARG A 88 12.20 -9.92 -1.23
N HIS A 89 12.25 -9.53 0.05
CA HIS A 89 11.16 -9.76 1.00
C HIS A 89 9.87 -9.01 0.62
N ALA A 90 9.97 -7.73 0.24
CA ALA A 90 8.79 -6.94 -0.13
C ALA A 90 8.05 -7.52 -1.36
N GLY A 91 8.79 -8.06 -2.32
CA GLY A 91 8.26 -8.74 -3.51
C GLY A 91 7.42 -7.85 -4.44
N GLY A 92 7.14 -8.36 -5.64
CA GLY A 92 6.30 -7.67 -6.62
C GLY A 92 6.87 -6.35 -7.13
N ARG A 93 6.01 -5.33 -7.30
CA ARG A 93 6.36 -4.01 -7.86
C ARG A 93 6.71 -2.95 -6.81
N LEU A 94 6.95 -3.36 -5.56
CA LEU A 94 7.31 -2.43 -4.49
C LEU A 94 8.79 -2.03 -4.60
N ARG A 95 9.08 -0.75 -4.38
CA ARG A 95 10.45 -0.24 -4.29
C ARG A 95 10.79 0.00 -2.82
N VAL A 96 11.88 -0.61 -2.36
CA VAL A 96 12.39 -0.45 -1.00
C VAL A 96 13.71 0.32 -1.04
N THR A 97 13.74 1.46 -0.36
CA THR A 97 14.94 2.26 -0.15
C THR A 97 15.17 2.50 1.34
N ALA A 98 16.41 2.75 1.74
CA ALA A 98 16.75 3.15 3.09
C ALA A 98 17.62 4.41 3.06
N VAL A 99 17.62 5.14 4.17
CA VAL A 99 18.51 6.27 4.41
C VAL A 99 19.10 6.16 5.80
N VAL A 100 20.36 6.57 5.92
CA VAL A 100 21.08 6.74 7.18
C VAL A 100 21.30 8.23 7.35
N LEU A 101 20.92 8.78 8.50
CA LEU A 101 21.05 10.19 8.84
C LEU A 101 21.94 10.33 10.08
N GLU A 102 22.99 11.13 9.98
CA GLU A 102 23.73 11.56 11.18
C GLU A 102 22.86 12.45 12.06
N PRO A 103 23.24 12.68 13.33
CA PRO A 103 22.59 13.68 14.17
C PRO A 103 22.47 15.03 13.44
N ASN A 104 21.27 15.61 13.43
CA ASN A 104 20.92 16.87 12.75
C ASN A 104 20.92 16.83 11.21
N ASP A 105 21.18 15.67 10.58
CA ASP A 105 21.03 15.54 9.13
C ASP A 105 19.57 15.60 8.71
N LEU A 106 19.36 16.10 7.50
CA LEU A 106 18.07 16.13 6.84
C LEU A 106 18.14 15.54 5.43
N VAL A 107 17.06 14.90 5.00
CA VAL A 107 16.90 14.42 3.63
C VAL A 107 15.48 14.70 3.15
N SER A 108 15.34 15.11 1.89
CA SER A 108 14.03 15.21 1.26
C SER A 108 13.38 13.82 1.18
N GLY A 109 12.18 13.69 1.74
CA GLY A 109 11.39 12.45 1.77
C GLY A 109 10.98 11.97 0.37
N SER A 110 10.76 12.89 -0.57
CA SER A 110 10.43 12.56 -1.96
C SER A 110 11.66 12.60 -2.86
N ALA A 111 11.89 11.52 -3.62
CA ALA A 111 12.77 11.59 -4.78
C ALA A 111 11.99 12.22 -5.94
N PRO A 112 12.37 13.40 -6.44
CA PRO A 112 11.68 14.01 -7.56
C PRO A 112 12.12 13.29 -8.83
N ARG A 113 11.33 12.32 -9.36
CA ARG A 113 11.49 11.86 -10.77
C ARG A 113 10.46 10.89 -11.36
N SER A 114 9.23 10.82 -10.89
CA SER A 114 8.16 10.43 -11.83
C SER A 114 6.82 10.99 -11.42
N ALA A 115 6.26 11.82 -12.29
CA ALA A 115 4.93 12.42 -12.24
C ALA A 115 3.80 11.37 -12.36
N ARG A 116 3.88 10.25 -11.62
CA ARG A 116 2.68 9.49 -11.27
C ARG A 116 2.29 9.92 -9.86
N ALA A 117 1.47 10.96 -9.82
CA ALA A 117 0.88 11.58 -8.63
C ALA A 117 -0.05 10.66 -7.80
N ARG A 118 0.17 9.33 -7.84
CA ARG A 118 -0.72 8.30 -7.26
C ARG A 118 0.04 7.17 -6.54
N GLY A 119 1.33 7.38 -6.22
CA GLY A 119 2.10 6.39 -5.46
C GLY A 119 1.82 6.50 -3.96
N MET A 120 1.52 5.38 -3.31
CA MET A 120 1.53 5.31 -1.85
C MET A 120 2.97 5.18 -1.36
N GLU A 121 3.29 5.89 -0.28
CA GLU A 121 4.57 5.84 0.39
C GLU A 121 4.37 5.57 1.88
N VAL A 122 5.20 4.70 2.42
CA VAL A 122 5.30 4.49 3.87
C VAL A 122 6.75 4.55 4.32
N LEU A 123 6.94 5.06 5.54
CA LEU A 123 8.21 5.12 6.25
C LEU A 123 8.14 4.23 7.49
N TYR A 124 9.28 3.62 7.84
CA TYR A 124 9.45 2.86 9.07
C TYR A 124 10.82 3.16 9.65
N LEU A 125 10.86 3.52 10.93
CA LEU A 125 12.08 3.76 11.68
C LEU A 125 12.70 2.42 12.09
N VAL A 126 13.95 2.20 11.70
CA VAL A 126 14.74 1.00 12.04
C VAL A 126 15.55 1.22 13.31
N SER A 127 16.14 2.41 13.45
CA SER A 127 17.02 2.78 14.56
C SER A 127 17.06 4.29 14.74
N GLY A 128 17.35 4.73 15.96
CA GLY A 128 17.53 6.13 16.35
C GLY A 128 16.23 6.92 16.40
N ARG A 129 16.30 8.22 16.12
CA ARG A 129 15.13 9.12 16.16
C ARG A 129 15.03 9.93 14.87
N ALA A 130 13.84 10.00 14.30
CA ALA A 130 13.61 10.83 13.11
C ALA A 130 12.24 11.49 13.13
N HIS A 131 12.17 12.69 12.59
CA HIS A 131 10.94 13.47 12.43
C HIS A 131 10.63 13.67 10.96
N LEU A 132 9.37 13.45 10.60
CA LEU A 132 8.81 13.84 9.32
C LEU A 132 8.29 15.27 9.43
N ILE A 133 8.91 16.17 8.68
CA ILE A 133 8.48 17.55 8.50
C ILE A 133 7.74 17.66 7.16
N THR A 134 6.55 18.24 7.17
CA THR A 134 5.85 18.61 5.94
C THR A 134 5.87 20.12 5.80
N SER A 135 6.22 20.61 4.61
CA SER A 135 6.27 22.03 4.31
C SER A 135 5.23 22.38 3.25
N ALA A 136 4.71 23.60 3.35
CA ALA A 136 3.99 24.26 2.29
C ALA A 136 4.93 24.57 1.10
N PRO A 137 4.37 24.89 -0.09
CA PRO A 137 5.17 25.31 -1.25
C PRO A 137 6.01 26.58 -1.04
N ASP A 138 5.62 27.45 -0.10
CA ASP A 138 6.35 28.65 0.32
C ASP A 138 7.50 28.36 1.31
N GLY A 139 7.69 27.08 1.66
CA GLY A 139 8.71 26.64 2.62
C GLY A 139 8.26 26.68 4.09
N GLN A 140 7.07 27.19 4.40
CA GLN A 140 6.56 27.21 5.77
C GLN A 140 6.32 25.79 6.28
N VAL A 141 6.78 25.50 7.50
CA VAL A 141 6.53 24.21 8.15
C VAL A 141 5.04 24.10 8.49
N ARG A 142 4.39 23.06 7.99
CA ARG A 142 2.98 22.77 8.28
C ARG A 142 2.81 21.77 9.41
N SER A 143 3.69 20.80 9.50
CA SER A 143 3.69 19.83 10.58
C SER A 143 5.08 19.25 10.79
N ALA A 144 5.34 18.85 12.03
CA ALA A 144 6.45 18.00 12.40
C ALA A 144 5.88 16.83 13.20
N SER A 145 6.27 15.61 12.86
CA SER A 145 5.81 14.41 13.59
C SER A 145 6.96 13.44 13.73
N GLU A 146 7.17 12.95 14.95
CA GLU A 146 8.12 11.87 15.19
C GLU A 146 7.69 10.58 14.47
N LEU A 147 8.67 9.87 13.91
CA LEU A 147 8.50 8.50 13.47
C LEU A 147 8.63 7.59 14.70
N ALA A 148 7.51 7.24 15.30
CA ALA A 148 7.52 6.34 16.45
C ALA A 148 8.13 4.98 16.10
N ALA A 149 8.94 4.45 17.01
CA ALA A 149 9.44 3.08 16.94
C ALA A 149 8.27 2.10 16.75
N ASP A 150 8.50 1.08 15.93
CA ASP A 150 7.54 0.02 15.60
C ASP A 150 6.24 0.46 14.92
N ARG A 151 6.14 1.74 14.52
CA ARG A 151 4.99 2.26 13.77
C ARG A 151 5.37 2.58 12.34
N VAL A 152 4.47 2.20 11.44
CA VAL A 152 4.54 2.60 10.04
C VAL A 152 3.92 3.98 9.91
N ARG A 153 4.66 4.94 9.35
CA ARG A 153 4.14 6.25 9.01
C ARG A 153 3.74 6.27 7.54
N VAL A 154 2.49 6.61 7.27
CA VAL A 154 2.00 6.82 5.91
C VAL A 154 2.32 8.24 5.47
N VAL A 155 2.89 8.39 4.29
CA VAL A 155 3.19 9.69 3.68
C VAL A 155 2.18 9.90 2.56
N GLY A 156 1.37 10.95 2.70
CA GLY A 156 0.42 11.34 1.65
C GLY A 156 1.16 11.81 0.40
N ALA A 157 0.59 11.57 -0.78
CA ALA A 157 1.05 12.19 -2.01
C ALA A 157 1.10 13.70 -1.79
N ALA A 158 2.23 14.34 -2.13
CA ALA A 158 2.32 15.80 -2.15
C ALA A 158 1.34 16.31 -3.22
N GLY A 159 0.12 16.64 -2.78
CA GLY A 159 -0.94 17.14 -3.62
C GLY A 159 -0.70 18.61 -3.91
N GLY A 160 -0.57 18.95 -5.18
CA GLY A 160 -0.49 20.33 -5.66
C GLY A 160 0.68 20.57 -6.61
N SER A 161 0.47 21.46 -7.58
CA SER A 161 1.48 21.95 -8.53
C SER A 161 2.63 22.74 -7.88
N GLY A 162 2.64 22.87 -6.55
CA GLY A 162 3.67 23.56 -5.78
C GLY A 162 4.68 22.59 -5.15
N ARG A 163 5.87 23.09 -4.84
CA ARG A 163 6.97 22.39 -4.14
C ARG A 163 6.65 22.07 -2.67
N SER A 164 5.44 21.63 -2.31
CA SER A 164 5.20 21.13 -0.94
C SER A 164 6.10 19.92 -0.72
N GLY A 165 6.97 20.01 0.29
CA GLY A 165 8.02 19.04 0.55
C GLY A 165 7.71 18.19 1.77
N HIS A 166 8.11 16.93 1.70
CA HIS A 166 8.31 16.09 2.87
C HIS A 166 9.80 16.04 3.15
N PHE A 167 10.20 16.22 4.39
CA PHE A 167 11.59 16.14 4.84
C PHE A 167 11.67 15.19 6.02
N LEU A 168 12.70 14.38 6.05
CA LEU A 168 13.04 13.56 7.19
C LEU A 168 14.26 14.17 7.86
N VAL A 169 14.17 14.41 9.15
CA VAL A 169 15.24 15.03 9.95
C VAL A 169 15.57 14.11 11.11
N ASN A 170 16.85 13.83 11.32
CA ASN A 170 17.31 13.21 12.55
C ASN A 170 17.49 14.29 13.62
N THR A 171 16.63 14.27 14.64
CA THR A 171 16.69 15.21 15.76
C THR A 171 17.27 14.57 17.03
N GLY A 172 17.76 13.34 16.93
CA GLY A 172 18.45 12.64 18.01
C GLY A 172 19.95 12.91 18.00
N ASP A 173 20.62 12.37 18.99
CA ASP A 173 22.08 12.34 19.15
C ASP A 173 22.70 11.05 18.60
N GLU A 174 21.87 10.07 18.23
CA GLU A 174 22.28 8.83 17.59
C GLU A 174 22.02 8.81 16.08
N VAL A 175 22.61 7.85 15.37
CA VAL A 175 22.35 7.63 13.94
C VAL A 175 20.92 7.13 13.73
N ALA A 176 20.15 7.82 12.89
CA ALA A 176 18.82 7.40 12.51
C ALA A 176 18.83 6.62 11.18
N VAL A 177 18.10 5.49 11.15
CA VAL A 177 17.94 4.68 9.95
C VAL A 177 16.47 4.50 9.65
N VAL A 178 16.06 4.86 8.43
CA VAL A 178 14.66 4.81 8.01
C VAL A 178 14.54 4.04 6.70
N VAL A 179 13.57 3.13 6.66
CA VAL A 179 13.17 2.41 5.45
C VAL A 179 11.96 3.12 4.84
N ARG A 180 11.98 3.27 3.52
CA ARG A 180 10.88 3.76 2.69
C ARG A 180 10.44 2.67 1.73
N VAL A 181 9.13 2.46 1.65
CA VAL A 181 8.50 1.57 0.66
C VAL A 181 7.52 2.37 -0.18
N THR A 182 7.64 2.28 -1.50
CA THR A 182 6.75 2.92 -2.48
C THR A 182 6.16 1.91 -3.46
N ALA A 183 4.97 2.20 -3.97
CA ALA A 183 4.24 1.40 -4.95
C ALA A 183 4.31 1.97 -6.38
#